data_AF-A0A1F8KQ23-F1
#
_entry.id   AF-A0A1F8KQ23-F1
#
_cell.length_a   1.000
_cell.length_b   1.000
_cell.length_c   1.000
_cell.angle_alpha   90.00
_cell.angle_beta   90.00
_cell.angle_gamma   90.00
#
_symmetry.space_group_name_H-M   'P 1'
#
loop_
_entity.id
_entity.type
_entity.pdbx_description
1 polymer ?
#
loop_
_entity_poly.entity_id
_entity_poly.type
_entity_poly.pdbx_seq_one_letter_code
_entity_poly.pdbx_strand_id
1 'polypeptide(L)'
;MFVDFDLDLLKQLVRIIDQHLDIMCQKATQEDDLDSFGYFDSAEHITGLGFVACQTYMSSVYGYLRIEKQKALPIGPFHSSGQSIVQIINNAANYWKHNSEWSLEKTDKQRKYIEETFEMVGFPVNTDFPLCGVLTEITFPERAAFEPIISILELWRDELRKTVA
;
A
#
# COMPACT_ATOMS: atom_id res chain seq x y z
N MET A 1 -13.25 12.77 15.53
CA MET A 1 -12.21 13.23 16.47
C MET A 1 -11.01 12.28 16.53
N PHE A 2 -11.14 10.97 16.82
CA PHE A 2 -9.95 10.07 16.87
C PHE A 2 -9.37 9.73 15.49
N VAL A 3 -10.25 9.39 14.52
CA VAL A 3 -9.84 9.08 13.13
C VAL A 3 -9.20 10.28 12.42
N ASP A 4 -9.54 11.50 12.81
CA ASP A 4 -9.00 12.71 12.18
C ASP A 4 -7.53 12.92 12.61
N PHE A 5 -7.18 12.57 13.85
CA PHE A 5 -5.79 12.55 14.31
C PHE A 5 -4.94 11.50 13.59
N ASP A 6 -5.49 10.29 13.43
CA ASP A 6 -4.78 9.21 12.70
C ASP A 6 -4.53 9.58 11.23
N LEU A 7 -5.47 10.31 10.61
CA LEU A 7 -5.30 10.83 9.26
C LEU A 7 -4.24 11.92 9.17
N ASP A 8 -4.20 12.85 10.12
CA ASP A 8 -3.18 13.90 10.15
C ASP A 8 -1.78 13.32 10.37
N LEU A 9 -1.66 12.28 11.20
CA LEU A 9 -0.42 11.53 11.37
C LEU A 9 -0.04 10.82 10.06
N LEU A 10 -0.98 10.14 9.39
CA LEU A 10 -0.73 9.50 8.11
C LEU A 10 -0.23 10.51 7.07
N LYS A 11 -0.85 11.69 6.96
CA LYS A 11 -0.43 12.77 6.05
C LYS A 11 1.02 13.20 6.32
N GLN A 12 1.42 13.29 7.60
CA GLN A 12 2.81 13.62 7.96
C GLN A 12 3.79 12.51 7.56
N LEU A 13 3.44 11.25 7.81
CA LEU A 13 4.26 10.10 7.45
C LEU A 13 4.43 9.98 5.94
N VAL A 14 3.32 10.08 5.20
CA VAL A 14 3.31 10.02 3.73
C VAL A 14 4.22 11.06 3.11
N ARG A 15 4.19 12.31 3.60
CA ARG A 15 5.11 13.35 3.12
C ARG A 15 6.59 12.98 3.28
N ILE A 16 6.96 12.37 4.40
CA ILE A 16 8.35 11.95 4.65
C ILE A 16 8.71 10.78 3.72
N ILE A 17 7.80 9.83 3.55
CA ILE A 17 7.98 8.66 2.69
C ILE A 17 8.15 9.09 1.23
N ASP A 18 7.24 9.93 0.72
CA ASP A 18 7.30 10.43 -0.64
C ASP A 18 8.58 11.24 -0.88
N GLN A 19 9.00 12.08 0.07
CA GLN A 19 10.30 12.76 -0.01
C GLN A 19 11.48 11.80 -0.14
N HIS A 20 11.46 10.66 0.57
CA HIS A 20 12.53 9.67 0.46
C HIS A 20 12.48 8.92 -0.88
N LEU A 21 11.29 8.58 -1.37
CA LEU A 21 11.12 7.97 -2.70
C LEU A 21 11.62 8.92 -3.79
N ASP A 22 11.32 10.21 -3.70
CA ASP A 22 11.83 11.25 -4.60
C ASP A 22 13.35 11.27 -4.67
N ILE A 23 14.01 11.24 -3.50
CA ILE A 23 15.47 11.24 -3.41
C ILE A 23 16.04 9.96 -4.03
N MET A 24 15.42 8.80 -3.80
CA MET A 24 15.89 7.53 -4.39
C MET A 24 15.73 7.54 -5.91
N CYS A 25 14.59 8.00 -6.43
CA CYS A 25 14.37 8.12 -7.88
C CYS A 25 15.36 9.10 -8.53
N GLN A 26 15.62 10.25 -7.89
CA GLN A 26 16.59 11.22 -8.41
C GLN A 26 18.01 10.64 -8.46
N LYS A 27 18.44 9.96 -7.38
CA LYS A 27 19.75 9.30 -7.33
C LYS A 27 19.89 8.21 -8.37
N ALA A 28 18.84 7.39 -8.57
CA ALA A 28 18.81 6.42 -9.65
C ALA A 28 19.03 7.12 -11.00
N THR A 29 18.33 8.20 -11.33
CA THR A 29 18.51 8.85 -12.65
C THR A 29 19.87 9.55 -12.90
N GLN A 30 20.71 9.71 -11.87
CA GLN A 30 21.98 10.48 -11.96
C GLN A 30 23.23 9.61 -12.06
N GLU A 31 23.16 8.32 -11.72
CA GLU A 31 24.29 7.39 -11.71
C GLU A 31 24.21 6.45 -12.93
N ASP A 32 25.32 6.28 -13.66
CA ASP A 32 25.40 5.39 -14.83
C ASP A 32 25.33 3.89 -14.46
N ASP A 33 25.48 3.54 -13.18
CA ASP A 33 25.42 2.18 -12.64
C ASP A 33 24.27 2.04 -11.62
N LEU A 34 23.07 1.93 -12.16
CA LEU A 34 21.77 1.94 -11.46
C LEU A 34 21.62 0.84 -10.40
N ASP A 35 22.31 -0.29 -10.56
CA ASP A 35 22.22 -1.46 -9.66
C ASP A 35 23.28 -1.45 -8.54
N SER A 36 24.35 -0.65 -8.64
CA SER A 36 25.51 -0.79 -7.73
C SER A 36 25.28 -0.25 -6.31
N PHE A 37 24.22 0.53 -6.06
CA PHE A 37 24.01 1.21 -4.77
C PHE A 37 22.74 0.82 -4.01
N GLY A 38 21.95 -0.16 -4.50
CA GLY A 38 20.76 -0.63 -3.78
C GLY A 38 19.63 0.41 -3.63
N TYR A 39 19.56 1.39 -4.54
CA TYR A 39 18.54 2.44 -4.50
C TYR A 39 17.13 1.90 -4.76
N PHE A 40 16.99 0.95 -5.68
CA PHE A 40 15.70 0.30 -5.94
C PHE A 40 15.27 -0.60 -4.78
N ASP A 41 16.20 -1.36 -4.18
CA ASP A 41 15.91 -2.12 -2.95
C ASP A 41 15.44 -1.20 -1.80
N SER A 42 16.09 -0.05 -1.66
CA SER A 42 15.70 0.96 -0.68
C SER A 42 14.31 1.54 -0.97
N ALA A 43 14.03 1.86 -2.24
CA ALA A 43 12.72 2.36 -2.67
C ALA A 43 11.61 1.33 -2.43
N GLU A 44 11.86 0.05 -2.71
CA GLU A 44 10.94 -1.06 -2.45
C GLU A 44 10.64 -1.18 -0.96
N HIS A 45 11.68 -1.11 -0.12
CA HIS A 45 11.52 -1.18 1.32
C HIS A 45 10.73 0.00 1.89
N ILE A 46 11.03 1.23 1.43
CA ILE A 46 10.32 2.45 1.82
C ILE A 46 8.86 2.41 1.35
N THR A 47 8.62 1.90 0.15
CA THR A 47 7.25 1.71 -0.38
C THR A 47 6.44 0.77 0.51
N GLY A 48 7.04 -0.32 0.98
CA GLY A 48 6.41 -1.21 1.96
C GLY A 48 6.03 -0.51 3.27
N LEU A 49 6.89 0.37 3.79
CA LEU A 49 6.56 1.18 4.97
C LEU A 49 5.36 2.11 4.72
N GLY A 50 5.26 2.70 3.53
CA GLY A 50 4.10 3.51 3.13
C GLY A 50 2.79 2.72 3.14
N PHE A 51 2.81 1.49 2.61
CA PHE A 51 1.64 0.60 2.68
C PHE A 51 1.27 0.24 4.12
N VAL A 52 2.25 0.00 5.00
CA VAL A 52 2.00 -0.28 6.43
C VAL A 52 1.39 0.94 7.14
N ALA A 53 1.87 2.15 6.85
CA ALA A 53 1.28 3.38 7.38
C ALA A 53 -0.20 3.51 6.97
N CYS A 54 -0.51 3.29 5.69
CA CYS A 54 -1.88 3.30 5.18
C CYS A 54 -2.74 2.21 5.85
N GLN A 55 -2.23 0.97 5.96
CA GLN A 55 -2.92 -0.13 6.62
C GLN A 55 -3.22 0.18 8.10
N THR A 56 -2.32 0.90 8.78
CA THR A 56 -2.50 1.30 10.19
C THR A 56 -3.66 2.27 10.31
N TYR A 57 -3.70 3.32 9.48
CA TYR A 57 -4.84 4.24 9.43
C TYR A 57 -6.16 3.51 9.13
N MET A 58 -6.17 2.64 8.12
CA MET A 58 -7.35 1.84 7.78
C MET A 58 -7.84 1.02 8.98
N SER A 59 -6.90 0.43 9.73
CA SER A 59 -7.20 -0.35 10.94
C SER A 59 -7.84 0.50 12.03
N SER A 60 -7.36 1.73 12.24
CA SER A 60 -7.99 2.68 13.14
C SER A 60 -9.41 3.04 12.70
N VAL A 61 -9.64 3.23 11.39
CA VAL A 61 -10.97 3.58 10.87
C VAL A 61 -12.00 2.47 11.12
N TYR A 62 -11.76 1.26 10.61
CA TYR A 62 -12.75 0.18 10.77
C TYR A 62 -12.85 -0.28 12.23
N GLY A 63 -11.77 -0.16 13.01
CA GLY A 63 -11.79 -0.41 14.45
C GLY A 63 -12.69 0.57 15.20
N TYR A 64 -12.59 1.86 14.88
CA TYR A 64 -13.45 2.90 15.44
C TYR A 64 -14.93 2.70 15.05
N LEU A 65 -15.19 2.36 13.79
CA LEU A 65 -16.55 2.10 13.29
C LEU A 65 -17.12 0.74 13.73
N ARG A 66 -16.31 -0.11 14.38
CA ARG A 66 -16.67 -1.48 14.79
C ARG A 66 -17.13 -2.36 13.63
N ILE A 67 -16.51 -2.18 12.46
CA ILE A 67 -16.77 -2.98 11.28
C ILE A 67 -15.65 -4.03 11.16
N GLU A 68 -16.03 -5.29 10.94
CA GLU A 68 -15.08 -6.36 10.68
C GLU A 68 -14.24 -6.04 9.45
N LYS A 69 -12.92 -6.29 9.52
CA LYS A 69 -11.97 -6.04 8.43
C LYS A 69 -12.47 -6.62 7.09
N GLN A 70 -13.00 -7.85 7.10
CA GLN A 70 -13.48 -8.52 5.89
C GLN A 70 -14.69 -7.82 5.25
N LYS A 71 -15.47 -7.05 6.01
CA LYS A 71 -16.58 -6.24 5.51
C LYS A 71 -16.13 -4.84 5.10
N ALA A 72 -15.11 -4.30 5.78
CA ALA A 72 -14.63 -2.94 5.54
C ALA A 72 -13.74 -2.81 4.29
N LEU A 73 -12.86 -3.78 4.04
CA LEU A 73 -11.91 -3.72 2.92
C LEU A 73 -12.57 -3.76 1.54
N PRO A 74 -13.65 -4.51 1.28
CA PRO A 74 -14.27 -4.56 -0.05
C PRO A 74 -15.10 -3.32 -0.45
N ILE A 75 -15.07 -2.24 0.34
CA ILE A 75 -15.81 -0.99 0.09
C ILE A 75 -14.86 0.05 -0.51
N GLY A 76 -15.39 1.07 -1.20
CA GLY A 76 -14.60 2.20 -1.66
C GLY A 76 -14.29 2.17 -3.15
N PRO A 77 -13.30 2.98 -3.56
CA PRO A 77 -12.78 2.97 -4.93
C PRO A 77 -12.18 1.63 -5.33
N PHE A 78 -12.38 1.27 -6.59
CA PHE A 78 -11.91 0.02 -7.18
C PHE A 78 -10.81 0.25 -8.21
N HIS A 79 -9.81 -0.61 -8.19
CA HIS A 79 -8.83 -0.75 -9.25
C HIS A 79 -9.48 -1.43 -10.47
N SER A 80 -8.86 -1.29 -11.65
CA SER A 80 -9.32 -1.92 -12.90
C SER A 80 -9.43 -3.44 -12.82
N SER A 81 -8.68 -4.06 -11.91
CA SER A 81 -8.74 -5.49 -11.59
C SER A 81 -10.03 -5.94 -10.89
N GLY A 82 -10.88 -5.00 -10.46
CA GLY A 82 -12.11 -5.28 -9.71
C GLY A 82 -11.90 -5.50 -8.21
N GLN A 83 -10.68 -5.35 -7.71
CA GLN A 83 -10.41 -5.28 -6.27
C GLN A 83 -10.48 -3.84 -5.76
N SER A 84 -10.96 -3.63 -4.54
CA SER A 84 -10.89 -2.31 -3.92
C SER A 84 -9.44 -1.91 -3.68
N ILE A 85 -9.13 -0.62 -3.82
CA ILE A 85 -7.76 -0.12 -3.66
C ILE A 85 -7.27 -0.36 -2.22
N VAL A 86 -8.14 -0.24 -1.22
CA VAL A 86 -7.78 -0.51 0.17
C VAL A 86 -7.48 -1.99 0.44
N GLN A 87 -8.11 -2.92 -0.29
CA GLN A 87 -7.77 -4.34 -0.21
C GLN A 87 -6.39 -4.61 -0.79
N ILE A 88 -6.04 -3.94 -1.90
CA ILE A 88 -4.71 -4.00 -2.52
C ILE A 88 -3.66 -3.46 -1.53
N ILE A 89 -3.87 -2.27 -0.96
CA ILE A 89 -2.99 -1.67 0.06
C ILE A 89 -2.77 -2.62 1.24
N ASN A 90 -3.85 -3.24 1.75
CA ASN A 90 -3.74 -4.19 2.85
C ASN A 90 -2.87 -5.41 2.48
N ASN A 91 -3.04 -5.94 1.27
CA ASN A 91 -2.27 -7.08 0.80
C ASN A 91 -0.81 -6.72 0.52
N ALA A 92 -0.53 -5.53 0.00
CA ALA A 92 0.83 -5.01 -0.16
C ALA A 92 1.55 -4.83 1.18
N ALA A 93 0.88 -4.25 2.18
CA ALA A 93 1.43 -4.15 3.53
C ALA A 93 1.70 -5.54 4.16
N ASN A 94 0.80 -6.50 3.95
CA ASN A 94 0.99 -7.87 4.44
C ASN A 94 2.12 -8.60 3.70
N TYR A 95 2.27 -8.40 2.39
CA TYR A 95 3.41 -8.90 1.64
C TYR A 95 4.71 -8.40 2.26
N TRP A 96 4.86 -7.08 2.44
CA TRP A 96 6.09 -6.51 2.99
C TRP A 96 6.45 -7.06 4.38
N LYS A 97 5.46 -7.22 5.27
CA LYS A 97 5.70 -7.73 6.64
C LYS A 97 6.09 -9.20 6.70
N HIS A 98 5.57 -10.03 5.80
CA HIS A 98 5.61 -11.49 5.97
C HIS A 98 6.36 -12.24 4.87
N ASN A 99 6.70 -11.60 3.73
CA ASN A 99 7.31 -12.32 2.60
C ASN A 99 8.61 -13.07 2.98
N SER A 100 9.41 -12.50 3.89
CA SER A 100 10.67 -13.11 4.34
C SER A 100 10.45 -14.41 5.12
N GLU A 101 9.25 -14.59 5.69
CA GLU A 101 8.87 -15.75 6.50
C GLU A 101 8.28 -16.87 5.62
N TRP A 102 7.88 -16.58 4.38
CA TRP A 102 7.15 -17.52 3.51
C TRP A 102 7.92 -18.78 3.12
N SER A 103 9.25 -18.75 3.20
CA SER A 103 10.10 -19.92 2.95
C SER A 103 10.11 -20.92 4.11
N LEU A 104 9.73 -20.46 5.31
CA LEU A 104 9.73 -21.24 6.55
C LEU A 104 8.34 -21.84 6.85
N GLU A 105 7.29 -21.31 6.24
CA GLU A 105 5.90 -21.70 6.48
C GLU A 105 5.35 -22.58 5.36
N LYS A 106 4.46 -23.52 5.72
CA LYS A 106 3.65 -24.22 4.72
C LYS A 106 2.69 -23.21 4.08
N THR A 107 2.50 -23.30 2.76
CA THR A 107 1.65 -22.37 2.00
C THR A 107 0.31 -22.14 2.69
N ASP A 108 0.15 -20.95 3.27
CA ASP A 108 -1.10 -20.53 3.91
C ASP A 108 -2.02 -19.87 2.87
N LYS A 109 -3.34 -19.96 3.10
CA LYS A 109 -4.37 -19.30 2.28
C LYS A 109 -4.09 -17.81 2.12
N GLN A 110 -3.54 -17.18 3.16
CA GLN A 110 -3.19 -15.76 3.15
C GLN A 110 -2.10 -15.43 2.13
N ARG A 111 -1.06 -16.28 2.01
CA ARG A 111 -0.01 -16.11 1.02
C ARG A 111 -0.58 -16.17 -0.40
N LYS A 112 -1.38 -17.20 -0.69
CA LYS A 112 -1.99 -17.37 -2.02
C LYS A 112 -2.87 -16.18 -2.40
N TYR A 113 -3.62 -15.65 -1.45
CA TYR A 113 -4.47 -14.48 -1.67
C TYR A 113 -3.68 -13.20 -1.96
N ILE A 114 -2.53 -13.03 -1.31
CA ILE A 114 -1.60 -11.92 -1.61
C ILE A 114 -1.01 -12.10 -3.01
N GLU A 115 -0.52 -13.29 -3.34
CA GLU A 115 0.00 -13.62 -4.69
C GLU A 115 -1.04 -13.32 -5.78
N GLU A 116 -2.28 -13.81 -5.62
CA GLU A 116 -3.39 -13.54 -6.55
C GLU A 116 -3.71 -12.05 -6.69
N THR A 117 -3.59 -11.27 -5.60
CA THR A 117 -3.80 -9.81 -5.63
C THR A 117 -2.73 -9.11 -6.46
N PHE A 118 -1.47 -9.47 -6.28
CA PHE A 118 -0.35 -8.90 -7.03
C PHE A 118 -0.42 -9.23 -8.52
N GLU A 119 -0.78 -10.47 -8.85
CA GLU A 119 -1.07 -10.91 -10.23
C GLU A 119 -2.18 -10.08 -10.88
N MET A 120 -3.30 -9.89 -10.16
CA MET A 120 -4.44 -9.11 -10.67
C MET A 120 -4.14 -7.63 -10.87
N VAL A 121 -3.24 -7.05 -10.06
CA VAL A 121 -2.78 -5.67 -10.23
C VAL A 121 -1.79 -5.54 -11.41
N GLY A 122 -1.17 -6.65 -11.84
CA GLY A 122 -0.21 -6.66 -12.94
C GLY A 122 1.25 -6.62 -12.50
N PHE A 123 1.52 -6.73 -11.19
CA PHE A 123 2.87 -6.78 -10.62
C PHE A 123 3.02 -7.99 -9.71
N PRO A 124 3.29 -9.19 -10.29
CA PRO A 124 3.47 -10.42 -9.53
C PRO A 124 4.56 -10.33 -8.46
N VAL A 125 4.41 -11.06 -7.35
CA VAL A 125 5.34 -11.03 -6.20
C VAL A 125 6.76 -11.53 -6.48
N ASN A 126 6.99 -12.16 -7.64
CA ASN A 126 8.27 -12.69 -8.08
C ASN A 126 9.03 -11.74 -9.03
N THR A 127 8.49 -10.54 -9.26
CA THR A 127 9.21 -9.44 -9.90
C THR A 127 10.21 -8.82 -8.90
N ASP A 128 11.16 -8.02 -9.40
CA ASP A 128 12.23 -7.47 -8.56
C ASP A 128 11.71 -6.44 -7.54
N PHE A 129 10.76 -5.60 -7.94
CA PHE A 129 10.22 -4.50 -7.11
C PHE A 129 8.68 -4.46 -7.13
N PRO A 130 8.02 -5.52 -6.59
CA PRO A 130 6.59 -5.69 -6.75
C PRO A 130 5.76 -4.64 -5.99
N LEU A 131 6.23 -4.11 -4.85
CA LEU A 131 5.53 -3.06 -4.12
C LEU A 131 5.59 -1.71 -4.85
N CYS A 132 6.75 -1.34 -5.40
CA CYS A 132 6.88 -0.17 -6.26
C CYS A 132 5.95 -0.26 -7.47
N GLY A 133 5.85 -1.45 -8.06
CA GLY A 133 4.91 -1.75 -9.14
C GLY A 133 3.46 -1.55 -8.72
N VAL A 134 3.04 -2.14 -7.60
CA VAL A 134 1.68 -1.96 -7.07
C VAL A 134 1.38 -0.49 -6.77
N LEU A 135 2.33 0.26 -6.19
CA LEU A 135 2.16 1.70 -5.95
C LEU A 135 1.93 2.46 -7.25
N THR A 136 2.69 2.12 -8.29
CA THR A 136 2.57 2.73 -9.62
C THR A 136 1.16 2.50 -10.21
N GLU A 137 0.65 1.28 -10.16
CA GLU A 137 -0.67 0.97 -10.71
C GLU A 137 -1.82 1.64 -9.98
N ILE A 138 -1.80 1.63 -8.64
CA ILE A 138 -2.92 2.22 -7.87
C ILE A 138 -2.92 3.75 -7.86
N THR A 139 -1.85 4.38 -8.34
CA THR A 139 -1.70 5.85 -8.45
C THR A 139 -1.76 6.35 -9.88
N PHE A 140 -1.77 5.46 -10.88
CA PHE A 140 -1.86 5.82 -12.29
C PHE A 140 -3.13 6.67 -12.59
N PRO A 141 -3.05 7.75 -13.41
CA PRO A 141 -1.91 8.20 -14.22
C PRO A 141 -0.98 9.19 -13.51
N GLU A 142 -1.15 9.40 -12.21
CA GLU A 142 -0.28 10.27 -11.43
C GLU A 142 1.07 9.59 -11.17
N ARG A 143 1.98 10.35 -10.57
CA ARG A 143 3.28 9.83 -10.16
C ARG A 143 3.09 8.82 -9.01
N ALA A 144 3.87 7.74 -9.02
CA ALA A 144 3.97 6.79 -7.92
C ALA A 144 4.39 7.48 -6.61
N ALA A 145 3.41 7.73 -5.74
CA ALA A 145 3.54 8.43 -4.46
C ALA A 145 2.35 8.05 -3.56
N PHE A 146 2.48 8.24 -2.26
CA PHE A 146 1.40 7.96 -1.31
C PHE A 146 0.48 9.16 -1.10
N GLU A 147 0.88 10.39 -1.44
CA GLU A 147 0.01 11.58 -1.33
C GLU A 147 -1.35 11.39 -2.05
N PRO A 148 -1.44 10.85 -3.28
CA PRO A 148 -2.72 10.56 -3.94
C PRO A 148 -3.57 9.53 -3.18
N ILE A 149 -2.94 8.57 -2.52
CA ILE A 149 -3.62 7.52 -1.74
C ILE A 149 -4.38 8.10 -0.55
N ILE A 150 -3.92 9.22 0.02
CA ILE A 150 -4.64 9.91 1.11
C ILE A 150 -6.08 10.22 0.71
N SER A 151 -6.29 10.75 -0.49
CA SER A 151 -7.63 11.10 -0.99
C SER A 151 -8.51 9.86 -1.18
N ILE A 152 -7.91 8.75 -1.63
CA ILE A 152 -8.58 7.45 -1.78
C ILE A 152 -9.02 6.92 -0.40
N LEU A 153 -8.17 7.05 0.61
CA LEU A 153 -8.45 6.61 1.97
C LEU A 153 -9.50 7.48 2.68
N GLU A 154 -9.53 8.78 2.41
CA GLU A 154 -10.60 9.69 2.86
C GLU A 154 -11.95 9.30 2.25
N LEU A 155 -11.99 9.08 0.93
CA LEU A 155 -13.19 8.64 0.22
C LEU A 155 -13.70 7.28 0.74
N TRP A 156 -12.80 6.30 0.86
CA TRP A 156 -13.12 4.99 1.44
C TRP A 156 -13.70 5.12 2.86
N ARG A 157 -13.07 5.91 3.73
CA ARG A 157 -13.57 6.15 5.10
C ARG A 157 -14.99 6.70 5.06
N ASP A 158 -15.26 7.68 4.19
CA ASP A 158 -16.55 8.35 4.14
C ASP A 158 -17.64 7.47 3.53
N GLU A 159 -17.29 6.58 2.60
CA GLU A 159 -18.20 5.52 2.14
C GLU A 159 -18.48 4.48 3.22
N LEU A 160 -17.45 4.04 3.93
CA LEU A 160 -17.58 3.09 5.03
C LEU A 160 -18.46 3.63 6.16
N ARG A 161 -18.38 4.94 6.46
CA ARG A 161 -19.28 5.61 7.42
C ARG A 161 -20.76 5.53 7.03
N LYS A 162 -21.07 5.50 5.74
CA LYS A 162 -22.47 5.39 5.27
C LYS A 162 -23.07 4.00 5.51
N THR A 163 -22.25 2.98 5.72
CA THR A 163 -22.76 1.61 5.98
C THR A 163 -23.20 1.39 7.43
N VAL A 164 -22.91 2.35 8.31
CA VAL A 164 -23.26 2.29 9.74
C VAL A 164 -24.23 3.40 10.17
N ALA A 165 -24.55 4.33 9.27
CA ALA A 165 -25.55 5.37 9.46
C ALA A 165 -26.94 4.85 9.09
#